data_AF-A0A534AC95-F1
#
_entry.id   AF-A0A534AC95-F1
#
_cell.length_a   1.000
_cell.length_b   1.000
_cell.length_c   1.000
_cell.angle_alpha   90.00
_cell.angle_beta   90.00
_cell.angle_gamma   90.00
#
_symmetry.space_group_name_H-M   'P 1'
#
loop_
_entity.id
_entity.type
_entity.pdbx_description
1 polymer ?
#
loop_
_entity_poly.entity_id
_entity_poly.type
_entity_poly.pdbx_seq_one_letter_code
_entity_poly.pdbx_strand_id
1 'polypeptide(L)'
;MGPVVNSAFDETGPGLSIDGHLLFFRSTRPGGQGLGDIYLSNRADPKDDFGWNAPVALGPDVNTAAAEAGAEYLQSAEDGSPNLYFNRAPPGGTADLYYAAITRDGETRGPAVLIAELSDPVATDQGPTLRTDGREIFFFSTRSGGVGGADLWTSTRPSIHDPWSTPVNLGSPLNSAASDQQPNLSGDGRTLLFASSRSGGFGGTDVWMATRTPSGH
;
A
#
# COMPACT_ATOMS: atom_id res chain seq x y z
N MET A 1 -18.05 1.32 10.50
CA MET A 1 -16.91 2.07 11.07
C MET A 1 -17.44 3.19 11.95
N GLY A 2 -16.94 3.32 13.18
CA GLY A 2 -17.47 4.25 14.20
C GLY A 2 -16.41 5.19 14.79
N PRO A 3 -16.75 5.95 15.85
CA PRO A 3 -15.87 6.96 16.46
C PRO A 3 -14.63 6.38 17.15
N VAL A 4 -14.50 5.04 17.21
CA VAL A 4 -13.27 4.39 17.70
C VAL A 4 -12.13 4.54 16.69
N VAL A 5 -12.43 4.34 15.41
CA VAL A 5 -11.45 4.46 14.32
C VAL A 5 -11.42 5.88 13.78
N ASN A 6 -12.56 6.50 13.51
CA ASN A 6 -12.61 7.86 12.97
C ASN A 6 -12.40 8.90 14.09
N SER A 7 -11.58 9.92 13.83
CA SER A 7 -11.26 10.95 14.81
C SER A 7 -11.38 12.36 14.24
N ALA A 8 -10.92 13.37 14.98
CA ALA A 8 -10.80 14.75 14.47
C ALA A 8 -9.52 14.98 13.64
N PHE A 9 -8.69 13.94 13.51
CA PHE A 9 -7.46 13.93 12.73
C PHE A 9 -7.68 13.23 11.38
N ASP A 10 -6.67 13.25 10.52
CA ASP A 10 -6.78 12.57 9.24
C ASP A 10 -6.67 11.06 9.44
N GLU A 11 -7.55 10.29 8.79
CA GLU A 11 -7.43 8.84 8.63
C GLU A 11 -7.48 8.49 7.14
N THR A 12 -6.44 7.83 6.64
CA THR A 12 -6.27 7.56 5.20
C THR A 12 -5.57 6.23 4.96
N GLY A 13 -5.69 5.69 3.74
CA GLY A 13 -5.00 4.46 3.32
C GLY A 13 -5.31 3.24 4.19
N PRO A 14 -6.58 2.80 4.28
CA PRO A 14 -6.94 1.59 5.02
C PRO A 14 -6.40 0.33 4.32
N GLY A 15 -5.78 -0.56 5.08
CA GLY A 15 -5.36 -1.89 4.68
C GLY A 15 -5.93 -2.93 5.65
N LEU A 16 -6.70 -3.89 5.14
CA LEU A 16 -7.38 -4.91 5.95
C LEU A 16 -6.63 -6.23 5.88
N SER A 17 -6.53 -6.97 6.99
CA SER A 17 -6.05 -8.35 6.93
C SER A 17 -7.01 -9.23 6.13
N ILE A 18 -6.48 -10.31 5.55
CA ILE A 18 -7.27 -11.21 4.69
C ILE A 18 -8.44 -11.89 5.42
N ASP A 19 -8.32 -12.06 6.74
CA ASP A 19 -9.37 -12.60 7.61
C ASP A 19 -10.32 -11.52 8.17
N GLY A 20 -10.06 -10.25 7.86
CA GLY A 20 -10.88 -9.12 8.24
C GLY A 20 -10.77 -8.68 9.70
N HIS A 21 -9.84 -9.24 10.48
CA HIS A 21 -9.70 -8.97 11.91
C HIS A 21 -8.80 -7.78 12.24
N LEU A 22 -7.85 -7.43 11.37
CA LEU A 22 -6.91 -6.34 11.56
C LEU A 22 -7.16 -5.24 10.52
N LEU A 23 -7.09 -3.99 10.95
CA LEU A 23 -7.13 -2.80 10.11
C LEU A 23 -5.89 -1.96 10.39
N PHE A 24 -5.08 -1.78 9.37
CA PHE A 24 -3.97 -0.85 9.32
C PHE A 24 -4.42 0.43 8.60
N PHE A 25 -4.03 1.60 9.10
CA PHE A 25 -4.37 2.87 8.43
C PHE A 25 -3.40 3.96 8.87
N ARG A 26 -3.18 4.96 8.01
CA ARG A 26 -2.42 6.16 8.38
C ARG A 26 -3.31 7.07 9.23
N SER A 27 -2.79 7.62 10.33
CA SER A 27 -3.43 8.70 11.07
C SER A 27 -2.45 9.76 11.59
N THR A 28 -2.94 11.00 11.71
CA THR A 28 -2.21 12.13 12.35
C THR A 28 -2.61 12.35 13.81
N ARG A 29 -3.32 11.39 14.43
CA ARG A 29 -3.69 11.46 15.84
C ARG A 29 -2.48 11.43 16.77
N PRO A 30 -2.59 11.95 18.01
CA PRO A 30 -1.54 11.84 19.02
C PRO A 30 -1.19 10.39 19.38
N GLY A 31 0.08 10.14 19.67
CA GLY A 31 0.59 8.82 20.07
C GLY A 31 1.52 8.16 19.05
N GLY A 32 1.62 8.73 17.85
CA GLY A 32 2.56 8.32 16.81
C GLY A 32 3.94 8.99 16.93
N GLN A 33 4.82 8.70 15.98
CA GLN A 33 6.22 9.08 16.00
C GLN A 33 6.55 10.28 15.07
N GLY A 34 5.63 10.66 14.17
CA GLY A 34 5.96 11.59 13.10
C GLY A 34 4.81 12.36 12.48
N LEU A 35 4.94 12.62 11.18
CA LEU A 35 4.02 13.47 10.39
C LEU A 35 2.69 12.78 10.06
N GLY A 36 2.66 11.46 10.17
CA GLY A 36 1.49 10.62 9.97
C GLY A 36 1.95 9.18 10.04
N ASP A 37 1.34 8.43 10.94
CA ASP A 37 1.85 7.14 11.38
C ASP A 37 0.85 6.04 11.04
N ILE A 38 1.34 4.80 10.90
CA ILE A 38 0.46 3.64 10.72
C ILE A 38 -0.07 3.22 12.10
N TYR A 39 -1.38 3.12 12.21
CA TYR A 39 -2.11 2.60 13.35
C TYR A 39 -2.74 1.25 13.02
N LEU A 40 -2.81 0.39 14.03
CA LEU A 40 -3.48 -0.89 14.00
C LEU A 40 -4.72 -0.85 14.89
N SER A 41 -5.87 -1.22 14.35
CA SER A 41 -7.06 -1.61 15.12
C SER A 41 -7.39 -3.07 14.84
N ASN A 42 -7.96 -3.76 15.82
CA ASN A 42 -8.42 -5.13 15.66
C ASN A 42 -9.89 -5.28 16.09
N ARG A 43 -10.55 -6.34 15.61
CA ARG A 43 -11.92 -6.71 16.01
C ARG A 43 -12.07 -8.21 16.16
N ALA A 44 -12.99 -8.61 17.04
CA ALA A 44 -13.26 -10.03 17.29
C ALA A 44 -14.16 -10.68 16.23
N ASP A 45 -15.15 -9.95 15.68
CA ASP A 45 -16.04 -10.43 14.62
C ASP A 45 -15.77 -9.63 13.32
N PRO A 46 -15.31 -10.27 12.24
CA PRO A 46 -15.04 -9.58 10.98
C PRO A 46 -16.31 -9.11 10.26
N LYS A 47 -17.50 -9.46 10.77
CA LYS A 47 -18.80 -8.98 10.27
C LYS A 47 -19.40 -7.86 11.12
N ASP A 48 -18.78 -7.52 12.25
CA ASP A 48 -19.16 -6.34 13.02
C ASP A 48 -18.36 -5.13 12.52
N ASP A 49 -19.03 -4.28 11.74
CA ASP A 49 -18.43 -3.05 11.17
C ASP A 49 -18.14 -1.97 12.23
N PHE A 50 -18.60 -2.14 13.47
CA PHE A 50 -18.40 -1.21 14.57
C PHE A 50 -17.59 -1.80 15.74
N GLY A 51 -17.33 -3.11 15.74
CA GLY A 51 -16.62 -3.86 16.79
C GLY A 51 -15.10 -3.67 16.85
N TRP A 52 -14.59 -2.56 16.31
CA TRP A 52 -13.16 -2.23 16.32
C TRP A 52 -12.71 -1.77 17.71
N ASN A 53 -11.53 -2.23 18.13
CA ASN A 53 -10.87 -1.79 19.35
C ASN A 53 -10.10 -0.48 19.15
N ALA A 54 -9.76 0.19 20.26
CA ALA A 54 -8.99 1.42 20.22
C ALA A 54 -7.67 1.20 19.45
N PRO A 55 -7.39 2.00 18.41
CA PRO A 55 -6.21 1.80 17.59
C PRO A 55 -4.92 2.17 18.33
N VAL A 56 -3.85 1.44 18.02
CA VAL A 56 -2.52 1.64 18.59
C VAL A 56 -1.55 1.97 17.47
N ALA A 57 -0.72 3.00 17.65
CA ALA A 57 0.34 3.32 16.69
C ALA A 57 1.31 2.14 16.62
N LEU A 58 1.73 1.76 15.42
CA LEU A 58 2.81 0.81 15.28
C LEU A 58 4.09 1.38 15.92
N GLY A 59 4.92 0.49 16.45
CA GLY A 59 6.14 0.87 17.16
C GLY A 59 7.21 1.48 16.25
N PRO A 60 8.37 1.86 16.82
CA PRO A 60 9.48 2.48 16.08
C PRO A 60 10.11 1.58 15.01
N ASP A 61 9.74 0.30 14.97
CA ASP A 61 10.10 -0.61 13.88
C ASP A 61 9.49 -0.17 12.55
N VAL A 62 8.28 0.39 12.57
CA VAL A 62 7.55 0.82 11.36
C VAL A 62 7.46 2.35 11.30
N ASN A 63 6.99 2.96 12.38
CA ASN A 63 6.73 4.40 12.40
C ASN A 63 7.98 5.19 12.78
N THR A 64 8.21 6.29 12.09
CA THR A 64 9.38 7.14 12.28
C THR A 64 8.98 8.61 12.38
N ALA A 65 9.94 9.54 12.36
CA ALA A 65 9.61 10.96 12.24
C ALA A 65 9.05 11.35 10.86
N ALA A 66 9.13 10.45 9.88
CA ALA A 66 8.58 10.62 8.55
C ALA A 66 7.05 10.47 8.52
N ALA A 67 6.45 10.51 7.33
CA ALA A 67 5.08 10.06 7.13
C ALA A 67 5.08 8.62 6.59
N GLU A 68 4.47 7.69 7.30
CA GLU A 68 4.17 6.35 6.81
C GLU A 68 2.71 6.26 6.31
N ALA A 69 2.50 5.62 5.16
CA ALA A 69 1.19 5.51 4.51
C ALA A 69 1.10 4.28 3.60
N GLY A 70 -0.08 4.06 3.01
CA GLY A 70 -0.27 3.03 1.98
C GLY A 70 -0.07 1.61 2.52
N ALA A 71 -0.58 1.35 3.72
CA ALA A 71 -0.46 0.07 4.38
C ALA A 71 -1.19 -1.02 3.59
N GLU A 72 -0.46 -2.08 3.22
CA GLU A 72 -0.95 -3.25 2.51
C GLU A 72 -0.56 -4.51 3.30
N TYR A 73 -1.56 -5.27 3.75
CA TYR A 73 -1.35 -6.53 4.43
C TYR A 73 -1.22 -7.66 3.41
N LEU A 74 -0.16 -8.44 3.49
CA LEU A 74 -0.02 -9.69 2.74
C LEU A 74 0.19 -10.85 3.71
N GLN A 75 -0.71 -11.84 3.65
CA GLN A 75 -0.40 -13.19 4.14
C GLN A 75 0.09 -14.02 2.97
N SER A 76 1.38 -14.37 2.98
CA SER A 76 2.01 -15.17 1.94
C SER A 76 1.27 -16.50 1.73
N ALA A 77 0.85 -16.77 0.50
CA ALA A 77 0.30 -18.09 0.14
C ALA A 77 1.36 -19.21 0.13
N GLU A 78 2.64 -18.87 0.09
CA GLU A 78 3.75 -19.82 -0.02
C GLU A 78 4.10 -20.45 1.35
N ASP A 79 4.13 -19.64 2.42
CA ASP A 79 4.54 -20.08 3.76
C ASP A 79 3.59 -19.62 4.89
N GLY A 80 2.54 -18.86 4.57
CA GLY A 80 1.57 -18.34 5.54
C GLY A 80 2.07 -17.18 6.39
N SER A 81 3.27 -16.66 6.13
CA SER A 81 3.87 -15.56 6.88
C SER A 81 3.16 -14.23 6.59
N PRO A 82 2.75 -13.45 7.62
CA PRO A 82 2.16 -12.15 7.41
C PRO A 82 3.23 -11.05 7.37
N ASN A 83 3.11 -10.18 6.37
CA ASN A 83 3.96 -9.01 6.17
C ASN A 83 3.09 -7.77 5.93
N LEU A 84 3.58 -6.62 6.39
CA LEU A 84 2.98 -5.32 6.11
C LEU A 84 3.89 -4.57 5.13
N TYR A 85 3.36 -4.23 3.96
CA TYR A 85 4.00 -3.36 2.98
C TYR A 85 3.47 -1.94 3.13
N PHE A 86 4.31 -0.93 2.95
CA PHE A 86 3.91 0.46 3.09
C PHE A 86 4.93 1.39 2.43
N ASN A 87 4.58 2.66 2.28
CA ASN A 87 5.52 3.69 1.86
C ASN A 87 5.91 4.60 3.03
N ARG A 88 7.16 5.08 3.05
CA ARG A 88 7.66 6.07 4.01
C ARG A 88 8.16 7.30 3.28
N ALA A 89 7.63 8.47 3.62
CA ALA A 89 7.96 9.77 3.03
C ALA A 89 8.64 10.69 4.05
N PRO A 90 9.99 10.80 4.06
CA PRO A 90 10.71 11.69 4.95
C PRO A 90 10.43 13.16 4.62
N PRO A 91 10.52 14.07 5.60
CA PRO A 91 10.31 15.50 5.36
C PRO A 91 11.30 16.04 4.32
N GLY A 92 10.79 16.58 3.20
CA GLY A 92 11.60 17.15 2.13
C GLY A 92 12.36 16.12 1.27
N GLY A 93 12.09 14.82 1.43
CA GLY A 93 12.64 13.76 0.59
C GLY A 93 11.58 13.08 -0.28
N THR A 94 11.99 12.00 -0.95
CA THR A 94 11.13 11.14 -1.75
C THR A 94 10.57 10.01 -0.90
N ALA A 95 9.36 9.53 -1.20
CA ALA A 95 8.84 8.35 -0.50
C ALA A 95 9.38 7.07 -1.14
N ASP A 96 9.70 6.07 -0.30
CA ASP A 96 10.13 4.75 -0.75
C ASP A 96 9.26 3.66 -0.15
N LEU A 97 9.30 2.46 -0.76
CA LEU A 97 8.56 1.29 -0.30
C LEU A 97 9.35 0.47 0.72
N TYR A 98 8.67 0.07 1.79
CA TYR A 98 9.21 -0.74 2.87
C TYR A 98 8.30 -1.95 3.12
N TYR A 99 8.85 -2.98 3.76
CA TYR A 99 8.06 -4.03 4.37
C TYR A 99 8.51 -4.33 5.80
N ALA A 100 7.59 -4.80 6.63
CA ALA A 100 7.87 -5.31 7.96
C ALA A 100 7.22 -6.68 8.15
N ALA A 101 7.98 -7.64 8.68
CA ALA A 101 7.42 -8.91 9.13
C ALA A 101 6.60 -8.67 10.40
N ILE A 102 5.39 -9.24 10.44
CA ILE A 102 4.47 -9.08 11.58
C ILE A 102 4.05 -10.43 12.16
N THR A 103 3.41 -10.43 13.32
CA THR A 103 2.66 -11.57 13.84
C THR A 103 1.25 -11.60 13.24
N ARG A 104 0.50 -12.68 13.49
CA ARG A 104 -0.92 -12.74 13.11
C ARG A 104 -1.78 -11.71 13.84
N ASP A 105 -1.32 -11.23 14.98
CA ASP A 105 -1.98 -10.20 15.77
C ASP A 105 -1.51 -8.78 15.40
N GLY A 106 -0.63 -8.65 14.40
CA GLY A 106 -0.16 -7.38 13.85
C GLY A 106 1.06 -6.77 14.56
N GLU A 107 1.71 -7.48 15.47
CA GLU A 107 2.93 -7.01 16.15
C GLU A 107 4.15 -7.13 15.23
N THR A 108 5.03 -6.12 15.24
CA THR A 108 6.27 -6.14 14.43
C THR A 108 7.28 -7.15 14.96
N ARG A 109 7.99 -7.84 14.05
CA ARG A 109 9.06 -8.80 14.38
C ARG A 109 10.47 -8.21 14.26
N GLY A 110 10.57 -6.89 14.16
CA GLY A 110 11.80 -6.15 13.93
C GLY A 110 11.58 -4.97 12.99
N PRO A 111 12.64 -4.17 12.74
CA PRO A 111 12.55 -2.95 11.96
C PRO A 111 12.15 -3.23 10.52
N ALA A 112 11.36 -2.31 9.95
CA ALA A 112 10.99 -2.33 8.55
C ALA A 112 12.22 -2.21 7.64
N VAL A 113 12.18 -2.96 6.54
CA VAL A 113 13.26 -3.10 5.57
C VAL A 113 12.88 -2.34 4.30
N LEU A 114 13.79 -1.48 3.82
CA LEU A 114 13.66 -0.82 2.52
C LEU A 114 13.63 -1.86 1.41
N ILE A 115 12.69 -1.74 0.49
CA ILE A 115 12.65 -2.56 -0.73
C ILE A 115 13.52 -1.89 -1.79
N ALA A 116 14.84 -2.09 -1.67
CA ALA A 116 15.84 -1.36 -2.44
C ALA A 116 15.69 -1.58 -3.95
N GLU A 117 15.23 -2.75 -4.39
CA GLU A 117 15.01 -3.08 -5.80
C GLU A 117 13.88 -2.27 -6.43
N LEU A 118 12.92 -1.81 -5.62
CA LEU A 118 11.79 -1.01 -6.08
C LEU A 118 12.06 0.48 -5.94
N SER A 119 13.04 0.92 -5.16
CA SER A 119 13.24 2.33 -4.82
C SER A 119 13.95 3.10 -5.94
N ASP A 120 13.59 4.36 -6.14
CA ASP A 120 14.28 5.29 -7.04
C ASP A 120 14.82 6.51 -6.25
N PRO A 121 16.10 6.88 -6.40
CA PRO A 121 16.74 7.87 -5.54
C PRO A 121 16.21 9.30 -5.71
N VAL A 122 15.47 9.59 -6.79
CA VAL A 122 14.96 10.94 -7.09
C VAL A 122 13.46 10.97 -7.36
N ALA A 123 12.79 9.83 -7.25
CA ALA A 123 11.36 9.72 -7.44
C ALA A 123 10.66 9.16 -6.21
N THR A 124 9.38 9.43 -6.12
CA THR A 124 8.54 8.93 -5.04
C THR A 124 7.85 7.65 -5.47
N ASP A 125 7.89 6.62 -4.63
CA ASP A 125 7.29 5.29 -4.81
C ASP A 125 6.29 5.01 -3.68
N GLN A 126 5.02 4.81 -4.03
CA GLN A 126 3.93 4.83 -3.05
C GLN A 126 2.77 3.89 -3.40
N GLY A 127 1.91 3.64 -2.41
CA GLY A 127 0.67 2.90 -2.55
C GLY A 127 0.88 1.49 -3.11
N PRO A 128 1.67 0.63 -2.43
CA PRO A 128 1.86 -0.74 -2.86
C PRO A 128 0.54 -1.52 -2.77
N THR A 129 0.29 -2.39 -3.74
CA THR A 129 -0.70 -3.48 -3.65
C THR A 129 -0.09 -4.74 -4.23
N LEU A 130 -0.35 -5.89 -3.61
CA LEU A 130 0.30 -7.14 -3.96
C LEU A 130 -0.70 -8.20 -4.42
N ARG A 131 -0.26 -9.04 -5.36
CA ARG A 131 -0.96 -10.29 -5.63
C ARG A 131 -0.87 -11.20 -4.41
N THR A 132 -1.90 -12.01 -4.19
CA THR A 132 -2.05 -12.88 -3.01
C THR A 132 -0.93 -13.92 -2.85
N ASP A 133 -0.25 -14.29 -3.94
CA ASP A 133 0.94 -15.15 -3.87
C ASP A 133 2.23 -14.39 -3.47
N GLY A 134 2.16 -13.06 -3.35
CA GLY A 134 3.27 -12.19 -3.00
C GLY A 134 4.33 -12.04 -4.11
N ARG A 135 4.05 -12.46 -5.34
CA ARG A 135 5.04 -12.53 -6.44
C ARG A 135 4.89 -11.44 -7.49
N GLU A 136 3.91 -10.56 -7.33
CA GLU A 136 3.67 -9.41 -8.19
C GLU A 136 3.20 -8.25 -7.32
N ILE A 137 3.83 -7.09 -7.49
CA ILE A 137 3.50 -5.84 -6.80
C ILE A 137 3.15 -4.78 -7.83
N PHE A 138 2.15 -3.97 -7.52
CA PHE A 138 1.84 -2.73 -8.22
C PHE A 138 2.01 -1.58 -7.26
N PHE A 139 2.51 -0.47 -7.76
CA PHE A 139 2.69 0.76 -6.99
C PHE A 139 2.66 1.94 -7.97
N PHE A 140 2.56 3.16 -7.47
CA PHE A 140 2.70 4.34 -8.32
C PHE A 140 4.02 5.05 -8.07
N SER A 141 4.59 5.63 -9.13
CA SER A 141 5.89 6.29 -9.07
C SER A 141 5.98 7.50 -9.99
N THR A 142 6.75 8.50 -9.57
CA THR A 142 7.14 9.66 -10.40
C THR A 142 8.47 9.46 -11.12
N ARG A 143 8.98 8.22 -11.19
CA ARG A 143 10.28 7.91 -11.82
C ARG A 143 10.27 8.18 -13.32
N SER A 144 11.46 8.39 -13.86
CA SER A 144 11.64 8.55 -15.31
C SER A 144 11.23 7.29 -16.07
N GLY A 145 10.83 7.44 -17.34
CA GLY A 145 10.30 6.34 -18.17
C GLY A 145 8.79 6.15 -18.06
N GLY A 146 8.10 7.05 -17.36
CA GLY A 146 6.65 7.17 -17.33
C GLY A 146 6.03 7.80 -18.60
N VAL A 147 4.70 7.76 -18.66
CA VAL A 147 3.84 8.40 -19.65
C VAL A 147 3.43 9.82 -19.21
N GLY A 148 3.20 10.02 -17.91
CA GLY A 148 2.57 11.22 -17.36
C GLY A 148 3.22 11.72 -16.07
N GLY A 149 2.39 12.11 -15.11
CA GLY A 149 2.82 12.63 -13.81
C GLY A 149 3.35 11.50 -12.91
N ALA A 150 2.54 11.07 -11.95
CA ALA A 150 2.74 9.76 -11.34
C ALA A 150 2.12 8.69 -12.25
N ASP A 151 2.78 7.56 -12.40
CA ASP A 151 2.31 6.44 -13.20
C ASP A 151 2.26 5.15 -12.39
N LEU A 152 1.51 4.16 -12.87
CA LEU A 152 1.48 2.82 -12.32
C LEU A 152 2.66 1.99 -12.85
N TRP A 153 3.33 1.32 -11.92
CA TRP A 153 4.47 0.44 -12.17
C TRP A 153 4.21 -0.93 -11.56
N THR A 154 4.83 -1.95 -12.14
CA THR A 154 4.77 -3.31 -11.63
C THR A 154 6.16 -3.92 -11.50
N SER A 155 6.31 -4.85 -10.57
CA SER A 155 7.49 -5.71 -10.47
C SER A 155 7.07 -7.13 -10.06
N THR A 156 7.90 -8.11 -10.41
CA THR A 156 7.65 -9.53 -10.14
C THR A 156 8.85 -10.17 -9.48
N ARG A 157 8.64 -11.31 -8.82
CA ARG A 157 9.72 -12.14 -8.26
C ARG A 157 9.37 -13.62 -8.32
N PRO A 158 10.36 -14.54 -8.41
CA PRO A 158 10.09 -15.97 -8.48
C PRO A 158 9.44 -16.55 -7.22
N SER A 159 9.88 -16.12 -6.03
CA SER A 159 9.31 -16.48 -4.72
C SER A 159 9.27 -15.27 -3.79
N ILE A 160 8.60 -15.40 -2.65
CA ILE A 160 8.55 -14.33 -1.64
C ILE A 160 9.90 -14.01 -0.97
N HIS A 161 10.90 -14.86 -1.17
CA HIS A 161 12.25 -14.69 -0.62
C HIS A 161 13.25 -14.14 -1.65
N ASP A 162 12.84 -14.07 -2.91
CA ASP A 162 13.68 -13.52 -3.97
C ASP A 162 13.56 -12.00 -4.06
N PRO A 163 14.61 -11.31 -4.52
CA PRO A 163 14.54 -9.90 -4.88
C PRO A 163 13.46 -9.63 -5.93
N TRP A 164 12.87 -8.44 -5.87
CA TRP A 164 12.00 -7.95 -6.94
C TRP A 164 12.79 -7.70 -8.23
N SER A 165 12.15 -7.93 -9.37
CA SER A 165 12.69 -7.53 -10.67
C SER A 165 12.75 -6.01 -10.79
N THR A 166 13.50 -5.49 -11.76
CA THR A 166 13.42 -4.07 -12.13
C THR A 166 11.96 -3.68 -12.41
N PRO A 167 11.45 -2.58 -11.82
CA PRO A 167 10.10 -2.13 -12.09
C PRO A 167 9.86 -1.78 -13.56
N VAL A 168 8.67 -2.14 -14.05
CA VAL A 168 8.23 -1.92 -15.43
C VAL A 168 7.02 -0.99 -15.40
N ASN A 169 7.04 0.08 -16.21
CA ASN A 169 5.91 0.96 -16.39
C ASN A 169 4.79 0.21 -17.11
N LEU A 170 3.55 0.32 -16.63
CA LEU A 170 2.42 -0.40 -17.25
C LEU A 170 2.00 0.14 -18.62
N GLY A 171 2.46 1.34 -18.99
CA GLY A 171 2.18 1.95 -20.28
C GLY A 171 0.69 2.21 -20.53
N SER A 172 0.36 2.75 -21.70
CA SER A 172 -1.04 2.91 -22.10
C SER A 172 -1.69 1.56 -22.46
N PRO A 173 -2.99 1.36 -22.18
CA PRO A 173 -3.95 2.36 -21.68
C PRO A 173 -4.04 2.46 -20.14
N LEU A 174 -3.25 1.68 -19.39
CA LEU A 174 -3.27 1.73 -17.93
C LEU A 174 -2.74 3.06 -17.41
N ASN A 175 -1.63 3.55 -17.97
CA ASN A 175 -1.10 4.89 -17.75
C ASN A 175 -1.53 5.85 -18.86
N SER A 176 -1.64 7.11 -18.49
CA SER A 176 -2.08 8.24 -19.30
C SER A 176 -1.09 9.41 -19.19
N ALA A 177 -1.34 10.49 -19.91
CA ALA A 177 -0.56 11.72 -19.75
C ALA A 177 -0.86 12.46 -18.42
N ALA A 178 -1.86 12.02 -17.66
CA ALA A 178 -2.24 12.58 -16.37
C ALA A 178 -1.50 11.90 -15.22
N SER A 179 -1.94 12.10 -13.97
CA SER A 179 -1.46 11.28 -12.84
C SER A 179 -2.38 10.08 -12.64
N ASP A 180 -1.77 8.89 -12.56
CA ASP A 180 -2.35 7.57 -12.34
C ASP A 180 -1.72 6.97 -11.07
N GLN A 181 -2.54 6.77 -10.04
CA GLN A 181 -2.06 6.57 -8.66
C GLN A 181 -2.91 5.55 -7.89
N GLN A 182 -2.44 5.19 -6.70
CA GLN A 182 -3.18 4.37 -5.72
C GLN A 182 -3.77 3.08 -6.33
N PRO A 183 -2.93 2.21 -6.91
CA PRO A 183 -3.40 0.94 -7.44
C PRO A 183 -3.98 0.07 -6.30
N ASN A 184 -5.04 -0.68 -6.61
CA ASN A 184 -5.62 -1.68 -5.75
C ASN A 184 -5.95 -2.93 -6.57
N LEU A 185 -5.26 -4.03 -6.29
CA LEU A 185 -5.42 -5.28 -7.01
C LEU A 185 -6.47 -6.16 -6.31
N SER A 186 -7.38 -6.73 -7.08
CA SER A 186 -8.34 -7.71 -6.57
C SER A 186 -7.64 -8.98 -6.08
N GLY A 187 -8.25 -9.69 -5.12
CA GLY A 187 -7.66 -10.90 -4.53
C GLY A 187 -7.42 -12.06 -5.52
N ASP A 188 -8.18 -12.11 -6.62
CA ASP A 188 -7.96 -13.06 -7.73
C ASP A 188 -6.86 -12.60 -8.71
N GLY A 189 -6.30 -11.42 -8.46
CA GLY A 189 -5.30 -10.76 -9.26
C GLY A 189 -5.83 -10.20 -10.59
N ARG A 190 -7.11 -10.29 -10.95
CA ARG A 190 -7.53 -9.99 -12.34
C ARG A 190 -7.93 -8.55 -12.59
N THR A 191 -8.35 -7.85 -11.54
CA THR A 191 -8.90 -6.50 -11.63
C THR A 191 -7.98 -5.54 -10.91
N LEU A 192 -7.57 -4.48 -11.60
CA LEU A 192 -6.83 -3.38 -11.00
C LEU A 192 -7.73 -2.15 -10.98
N LEU A 193 -8.04 -1.67 -9.78
CA LEU A 193 -8.63 -0.35 -9.57
C LEU A 193 -7.50 0.66 -9.35
N PHE A 194 -7.67 1.89 -9.80
CA PHE A 194 -6.69 2.95 -9.59
C PHE A 194 -7.34 4.33 -9.71
N ALA A 195 -6.70 5.33 -9.12
CA ALA A 195 -7.14 6.71 -9.17
C ALA A 195 -6.46 7.44 -10.33
N SER A 196 -7.21 8.22 -11.12
CA SER A 196 -6.65 8.98 -12.23
C SER A 196 -7.32 10.32 -12.47
N SER A 197 -6.50 11.31 -12.82
CA SER A 197 -6.93 12.64 -13.28
C SER A 197 -7.04 12.74 -14.81
N ARG A 198 -7.09 11.60 -15.51
CA ARG A 198 -7.22 11.55 -16.97
C ARG A 198 -8.53 12.18 -17.46
N SER A 199 -8.51 12.66 -18.70
CA SER A 199 -9.71 13.13 -19.38
C SER A 199 -10.77 12.03 -19.52
N GLY A 200 -12.04 12.41 -19.41
CA GLY A 200 -13.17 11.48 -19.45
C GLY A 200 -13.75 11.13 -18.08
N GLY A 201 -13.11 11.61 -17.01
CA GLY A 201 -13.64 11.58 -15.65
C GLY A 201 -14.64 12.70 -15.32
N PHE A 202 -15.06 12.79 -14.06
CA PHE A 202 -16.07 13.73 -13.54
C PHE A 202 -15.43 14.84 -12.68
N GLY A 203 -14.29 15.36 -13.15
CA GLY A 203 -13.50 16.39 -12.47
C GLY A 203 -12.48 15.79 -11.50
N GLY A 204 -11.44 16.56 -11.13
CA GLY A 204 -10.45 16.09 -10.15
C GLY A 204 -9.81 14.75 -10.50
N THR A 205 -9.77 13.84 -9.53
CA THR A 205 -9.25 12.47 -9.65
C THR A 205 -10.39 11.49 -9.42
N ASP A 206 -10.62 10.61 -10.38
CA ASP A 206 -11.69 9.60 -10.38
C ASP A 206 -11.13 8.18 -10.23
N VAL A 207 -12.01 7.21 -9.96
CA VAL A 207 -11.67 5.78 -9.90
C VAL A 207 -11.85 5.12 -11.26
N TRP A 208 -10.84 4.40 -11.71
CA TRP A 208 -10.79 3.67 -12.97
C TRP A 208 -10.51 2.19 -12.71
N MET A 209 -10.85 1.35 -13.69
CA MET A 209 -10.70 -0.09 -13.60
C MET A 209 -10.09 -0.66 -14.88
N ALA A 210 -9.17 -1.60 -14.73
CA ALA A 210 -8.69 -2.46 -15.80
C ALA A 210 -8.83 -3.93 -15.39
N THR A 211 -9.12 -4.80 -16.34
CA THR A 211 -9.17 -6.25 -16.12
C THR A 211 -8.20 -6.91 -17.08
N ARG A 212 -7.20 -7.62 -16.55
CA ARG A 212 -6.30 -8.42 -17.39
C ARG A 212 -7.00 -9.69 -17.84
N THR A 213 -6.79 -10.03 -19.10
CA THR A 213 -7.25 -11.30 -19.69
C THR A 213 -6.49 -12.49 -19.08
N PRO A 214 -6.99 -13.73 -19.24
CA PRO A 214 -6.25 -14.93 -18.83
C PRO A 214 -4.85 -15.04 -19.46
N SER A 215 -4.62 -14.40 -20.60
CA SER A 215 -3.33 -14.29 -21.29
C SER A 215 -2.38 -13.23 -20.71
N GLY A 216 -2.83 -12.42 -19.74
CA GLY A 216 -2.02 -11.38 -19.10
C GLY A 216 -1.98 -10.04 -19.82
N HIS A 217 -2.78 -9.86 -20.88
CA HIS A 217 -2.97 -8.59 -21.60
C HIS A 217 -4.24 -7.87 -21.17
#